data_AF-A0A6V8PJF8-F1
#
_entry.id   AF-A0A6V8PJF8-F1
#
_cell.length_a   1.000
_cell.length_b   1.000
_cell.length_c   1.000
_cell.angle_alpha   90.00
_cell.angle_beta   90.00
_cell.angle_gamma   90.00
#
_symmetry.space_group_name_H-M   'P 1'
#
loop_
_entity.id
_entity.type
_entity.pdbx_description
1 polymer ?
#
loop_
_entity_poly.entity_id
_entity_poly.type
_entity_poly.pdbx_seq_one_letter_code
_entity_poly.pdbx_strand_id
1 'polypeptide(L)'
;MSTQKVMEKEKQRVALGSVIAAAFLTAAKLVIGLLTGSLGILSQAADSGLDLGAATITYFAVRVSDRPADQDHLYGHGKAESLSALIQAGLLLITCGWIIYEAVERLFFKTVAVQATLYAFVVMGISIIISVNRSVVLRRTAKKYGSQALEAGALNFSSDVLSSAVVILGLIMVRLGLPLADSLAALVVATLVVVASVRLGKRSADVLLDRAPREMVELVAAEVRAVDGVIDCPRVRLRRSGNRSFVDLNVNIDRAVGLERAHDVALEIERRICVKIPHADVIVHTEPTEGDEQLVDRIKVMAGRTPDILDVHNILAHEIEGKIYLDLHLTVTPLLTLGEAHKIADSLEETVRSEMENIAMVNTHIESNLHFLASGEDITSSSGSMVNLVKNVAREEAALKDCHEVTVRKVNDHLSLTLHCLFDENLVISEVHEASTRIEDRVKGAIPDVDAVLVHVEPS
;
A
#
# COMPACT_ATOMS: atom_id res chain seq x y z
N MET A 1 0.92 24.83 -7.26
CA MET A 1 2.07 23.98 -6.89
C MET A 1 1.52 22.80 -6.10
N SER A 2 1.91 21.56 -6.40
CA SER A 2 1.49 20.40 -5.59
C SER A 2 1.92 20.59 -4.13
N THR A 3 1.08 20.15 -3.18
CA THR A 3 1.34 20.25 -1.72
C THR A 3 2.72 19.72 -1.34
N GLN A 4 3.19 18.68 -2.04
CA GLN A 4 4.52 18.09 -1.88
C GLN A 4 5.66 19.08 -2.19
N LYS A 5 5.59 19.81 -3.31
CA LYS A 5 6.61 20.82 -3.68
C LYS A 5 6.66 22.00 -2.71
N VAL A 6 5.54 22.33 -2.05
CA VAL A 6 5.50 23.40 -1.04
C VAL A 6 6.23 22.95 0.22
N MET A 7 5.96 21.73 0.68
CA MET A 7 6.65 21.11 1.81
C MET A 7 8.16 21.00 1.57
N GLU A 8 8.60 20.45 0.43
CA GLU A 8 10.03 20.30 0.08
C GLU A 8 10.76 21.65 0.14
N LYS A 9 10.17 22.70 -0.46
CA LYS A 9 10.73 24.05 -0.40
C LYS A 9 10.81 24.61 1.01
N GLU A 10 9.81 24.37 1.85
CA GLU A 10 9.82 24.85 3.24
C GLU A 10 10.92 24.16 4.05
N LYS A 11 11.05 22.83 3.97
CA LYS A 11 12.13 22.08 4.65
C LYS A 11 13.51 22.57 4.22
N GLN A 12 13.74 22.70 2.91
CA GLN A 12 15.03 23.14 2.36
C GLN A 12 15.34 24.59 2.74
N ARG A 13 14.35 25.49 2.74
CA ARG A 13 14.53 26.89 3.14
C ARG A 13 14.89 27.00 4.63
N VAL A 14 14.24 26.23 5.49
CA VAL A 14 14.55 26.18 6.93
C VAL A 14 15.95 25.62 7.17
N ALA A 15 16.32 24.53 6.50
CA ALA A 15 17.65 23.96 6.61
C ALA A 15 18.74 24.92 6.09
N LEU A 16 18.53 25.55 4.94
CA LEU A 16 19.46 26.52 4.37
C LEU A 16 19.60 27.76 5.26
N GLY A 17 18.49 28.28 5.81
CA GLY A 17 18.53 29.38 6.77
C GLY A 17 19.36 29.03 8.00
N SER A 18 19.31 27.78 8.46
CA SER A 18 20.15 27.29 9.57
C SER A 18 21.64 27.25 9.20
N VAL A 19 21.99 26.82 7.98
CA VAL A 19 23.37 26.82 7.47
C VAL A 19 23.91 28.26 7.39
N ILE A 20 23.15 29.19 6.82
CA ILE A 20 23.55 30.60 6.70
C ILE A 20 23.78 31.21 8.08
N ALA A 21 22.89 30.94 9.04
CA ALA A 21 23.04 31.42 10.41
C ALA A 21 24.29 30.83 11.11
N ALA A 22 24.57 29.54 10.93
CA ALA A 22 25.77 28.90 11.47
C ALA A 22 27.05 29.45 10.83
N ALA A 23 27.05 29.67 9.52
CA ALA A 23 28.20 30.22 8.80
C ALA A 23 28.50 31.64 9.28
N PHE A 24 27.47 32.47 9.42
CA PHE A 24 27.60 33.82 9.95
C PHE A 24 28.16 33.84 11.38
N LEU A 25 27.61 33.01 12.28
CA LEU A 25 28.09 32.90 13.66
C LEU A 25 29.54 32.43 13.74
N THR A 26 29.89 31.40 12.97
CA THR A 26 31.25 30.85 12.94
C THR A 26 32.25 31.89 12.44
N ALA A 27 31.93 32.58 11.34
CA ALA A 27 32.77 33.64 10.79
C ALA A 27 32.94 34.80 11.78
N ALA A 28 31.84 35.25 12.40
CA ALA A 28 31.88 36.34 13.38
C ALA A 28 32.76 35.98 14.59
N LYS A 29 32.59 34.79 15.17
CA LYS A 29 33.42 34.31 16.29
C LYS A 29 34.88 34.15 15.90
N LEU A 30 35.16 33.63 14.71
CA LEU A 30 36.52 33.45 14.22
C LEU A 30 37.24 34.80 14.05
N VAL A 31 36.59 35.78 13.40
CA VAL A 31 37.15 37.12 13.22
C VAL A 31 37.42 37.80 14.56
N ILE A 32 36.46 37.76 15.50
CA ILE A 32 36.64 38.33 16.84
C ILE A 32 37.75 37.59 17.59
N GLY A 33 37.82 36.27 17.52
CA GLY A 33 38.85 35.46 18.16
C GLY A 33 40.25 35.79 17.65
N LEU A 34 40.42 35.97 16.33
CA LEU A 34 41.69 36.36 15.72
C LEU A 34 42.09 37.80 16.07
N LEU A 35 41.15 38.74 16.02
CA LEU A 35 41.43 40.15 16.34
C LEU A 35 41.76 40.36 17.83
N THR A 36 41.13 39.59 18.72
CA THR A 36 41.35 39.69 20.17
C THR A 36 42.50 38.82 20.68
N GLY A 37 43.00 37.88 19.86
CA GLY A 37 43.97 36.87 20.29
C GLY A 37 43.44 35.94 21.38
N SER A 38 42.12 35.87 21.59
CA SER A 38 41.51 35.12 22.69
C SER A 38 41.37 33.64 22.33
N LEU A 39 42.16 32.81 23.00
CA LEU A 39 42.05 31.34 22.93
C LEU A 39 40.63 30.84 23.26
N GLY A 40 39.93 31.47 24.20
CA GLY A 40 38.56 31.10 24.56
C GLY A 40 37.55 31.36 23.45
N ILE A 41 37.65 32.49 22.76
CA ILE A 41 36.76 32.82 21.62
C ILE A 41 37.11 31.94 20.41
N LEU A 42 38.40 31.63 20.19
CA LEU A 42 38.82 30.70 19.14
C LEU A 42 38.29 29.28 19.38
N SER A 43 38.28 28.80 20.62
CA SER A 43 37.64 27.51 20.98
C SER A 43 36.15 27.53 20.67
N GLN A 44 35.43 28.61 21.04
CA GLN A 44 34.01 28.75 20.72
C GLN A 44 33.73 28.88 19.21
N ALA A 45 34.68 29.40 18.44
CA ALA A 45 34.59 29.43 16.99
C ALA A 45 34.74 28.01 16.38
N ALA A 46 35.61 27.17 16.95
CA ALA A 46 35.76 25.77 16.54
C ALA A 46 34.46 24.98 16.78
N ASP A 47 33.84 25.15 17.96
CA ASP A 47 32.55 24.51 18.27
C ASP A 47 31.46 24.94 17.28
N SER A 48 31.34 26.24 16.98
CA SER A 48 30.41 26.72 15.96
C SER A 48 30.74 26.22 14.55
N GLY A 49 32.00 25.90 14.27
CA GLY A 49 32.41 25.20 13.04
C GLY A 49 31.83 23.78 12.95
N LEU A 50 31.81 23.03 14.06
CA LEU A 50 31.14 21.73 14.13
C LEU A 50 29.63 21.87 13.92
N ASP A 51 29.00 22.89 14.50
CA ASP A 51 27.59 23.22 14.29
C ASP A 51 27.26 23.55 12.83
N LEU A 52 28.16 24.26 12.14
CA LEU A 52 28.05 24.53 10.71
C LEU A 52 28.16 23.24 9.91
N GLY A 53 29.07 22.34 10.28
CA GLY A 53 29.17 21.01 9.69
C GLY A 53 27.87 20.21 9.84
N ALA A 54 27.33 20.15 11.05
CA ALA A 54 26.06 19.48 11.34
C ALA A 54 24.89 20.09 10.55
N ALA A 55 24.78 21.42 10.52
CA ALA A 55 23.75 22.12 9.74
C ALA A 55 23.86 21.82 8.24
N THR A 56 25.10 21.73 7.72
CA THR A 56 25.37 21.41 6.32
C THR A 56 24.95 19.98 5.99
N ILE A 57 25.26 19.02 6.87
CA ILE A 57 24.80 17.63 6.77
C ILE A 57 23.26 17.57 6.77
N THR A 58 22.58 18.33 7.64
CA THR A 58 21.11 18.43 7.63
C THR A 58 20.59 18.95 6.29
N TYR A 59 21.14 20.04 5.77
CA TYR A 59 20.69 20.64 4.52
C TYR A 59 20.86 19.70 3.33
N PHE A 60 22.03 19.07 3.19
CA PHE A 60 22.26 18.11 2.11
C PHE A 60 21.36 16.89 2.24
N ALA A 61 21.16 16.37 3.46
CA ALA A 61 20.28 15.22 3.67
C ALA A 61 18.83 15.51 3.30
N VAL A 62 18.29 16.67 3.71
CA VAL A 62 16.94 17.11 3.30
C VAL A 62 16.86 17.26 1.78
N ARG A 63 17.86 17.92 1.17
CA ARG A 63 17.87 18.14 -0.29
C ARG A 63 17.98 16.83 -1.09
N VAL A 64 18.73 15.86 -0.61
CA VAL A 64 18.86 14.54 -1.24
C VAL A 64 17.59 13.73 -1.01
N SER A 65 17.05 13.72 0.21
CA SER A 65 15.83 13.00 0.55
C SER A 65 14.58 13.46 -0.20
N ASP A 66 14.52 14.74 -0.58
CA ASP A 66 13.42 15.29 -1.37
C ASP A 66 13.52 14.92 -2.87
N ARG A 67 14.58 14.23 -3.31
CA ARG A 67 14.67 13.75 -4.69
C ARG A 67 13.68 12.60 -4.92
N PRO A 68 12.97 12.60 -6.06
CA PRO A 68 12.11 11.48 -6.42
C PRO A 68 12.91 10.19 -6.63
N ALA A 69 12.20 9.09 -6.83
CA ALA A 69 12.82 7.82 -7.25
C ALA A 69 13.55 7.97 -8.59
N ASP A 70 14.69 7.32 -8.70
CA ASP A 70 15.49 7.20 -9.92
C ASP A 70 15.89 5.74 -10.18
N GLN A 71 16.67 5.49 -11.23
CA GLN A 71 17.04 4.13 -11.64
C GLN A 71 17.89 3.40 -10.59
N ASP A 72 18.73 4.12 -9.85
CA ASP A 72 19.58 3.56 -8.80
C ASP A 72 18.83 3.42 -7.46
N HIS A 73 17.77 4.23 -7.25
CA HIS A 73 16.97 4.29 -6.03
C HIS A 73 15.46 4.26 -6.35
N LEU A 74 14.95 3.06 -6.67
CA LEU A 74 13.57 2.83 -7.07
C LEU A 74 12.52 3.25 -6.01
N TYR A 75 12.89 3.24 -4.73
CA TYR A 75 12.04 3.69 -3.62
C TYR A 75 12.31 5.13 -3.18
N GLY A 76 13.14 5.86 -3.93
CA GLY A 76 13.58 7.21 -3.64
C GLY A 76 14.62 7.31 -2.54
N HIS A 77 14.91 8.55 -2.15
CA HIS A 77 16.07 8.90 -1.33
C HIS A 77 15.73 9.17 0.14
N GLY A 78 14.51 8.84 0.58
CA GLY A 78 13.98 9.19 1.91
C GLY A 78 14.87 8.77 3.09
N LYS A 79 15.55 7.62 3.00
CA LYS A 79 16.45 7.11 4.03
C LYS A 79 17.68 8.00 4.28
N ALA A 80 18.00 8.94 3.37
CA ALA A 80 19.09 9.90 3.57
C ALA A 80 18.86 10.80 4.81
N GLU A 81 17.61 11.14 5.13
CA GLU A 81 17.29 11.89 6.35
C GLU A 81 17.57 11.06 7.62
N SER A 82 17.20 9.79 7.62
CA SER A 82 17.43 8.87 8.74
C SER A 82 18.92 8.62 8.97
N LEU A 83 19.69 8.42 7.88
CA LEU A 83 21.13 8.26 7.95
C LEU A 83 21.83 9.51 8.51
N SER A 84 21.44 10.69 8.03
CA SER A 84 21.94 11.97 8.52
C SER A 84 21.63 12.19 10.00
N ALA A 85 20.40 11.88 10.43
CA ALA A 85 20.01 11.95 11.82
C ALA A 85 20.80 10.99 12.72
N LEU A 86 21.11 9.78 12.22
CA LEU A 86 21.94 8.81 12.94
C LEU A 86 23.39 9.30 13.09
N ILE A 87 23.97 9.86 12.02
CA ILE A 87 25.32 10.47 12.05
C ILE A 87 25.36 11.62 13.06
N GLN A 88 24.36 12.51 13.04
CA GLN A 88 24.29 13.63 13.98
C GLN A 88 24.09 13.19 15.43
N ALA A 89 23.26 12.17 15.67
CA ALA A 89 23.13 11.58 17.00
C ALA A 89 24.48 11.02 17.50
N GLY A 90 25.23 10.34 16.62
CA GLY A 90 26.58 9.86 16.93
C GLY A 90 27.56 10.99 17.27
N LEU A 91 27.61 12.05 16.46
CA LEU A 91 28.43 13.24 16.73
C LEU A 91 28.07 13.87 18.08
N LEU A 92 26.78 14.02 18.36
CA LEU A 92 26.30 14.58 19.62
C LEU A 92 26.69 13.72 20.83
N LEU A 93 26.68 12.39 20.68
CA LEU A 93 27.13 11.47 21.73
C LEU A 93 28.65 11.59 21.98
N ILE A 94 29.45 11.75 20.93
CA ILE A 94 30.89 11.98 21.06
C ILE A 94 31.13 13.29 21.81
N THR A 95 30.45 14.38 21.42
CA THR A 95 30.55 15.68 22.11
C THR A 95 30.12 15.58 23.57
N CYS A 96 29.03 14.88 23.88
CA CYS A 96 28.60 14.67 25.26
C CYS A 96 29.61 13.85 26.07
N GLY A 97 30.21 12.81 25.47
CA GLY A 97 31.26 12.02 26.10
C GLY A 97 32.48 12.88 26.47
N TRP A 98 32.87 13.78 25.57
CA TRP A 98 33.93 14.76 25.83
C TRP A 98 33.56 15.71 26.97
N ILE A 99 32.36 16.28 26.96
CA ILE A 99 31.88 17.19 28.02
C ILE A 99 31.84 16.48 29.38
N ILE A 100 31.36 15.24 29.43
CA ILE A 100 31.32 14.45 30.67
C ILE A 100 32.74 14.21 31.17
N TYR A 101 33.67 13.81 30.29
CA TYR A 101 35.07 13.63 30.65
C TYR A 101 35.68 14.91 31.24
N GLU A 102 35.49 16.05 30.58
CA GLU A 102 36.02 17.35 31.04
C GLU A 102 35.36 17.80 32.35
N ALA A 103 34.06 17.60 32.52
CA ALA A 103 33.35 17.94 33.74
C ALA A 103 33.81 17.09 34.93
N VAL A 104 34.06 15.79 34.73
CA VAL A 104 34.63 14.90 35.77
C VAL A 104 36.06 15.32 36.09
N GLU A 105 36.89 15.61 35.08
CA GLU A 105 38.27 16.06 35.30
C GLU A 105 38.32 17.36 36.11
N ARG A 106 37.44 18.33 35.80
CA ARG A 106 37.31 19.59 36.57
C ARG A 106 36.81 19.36 37.99
N LEU A 107 35.93 18.39 38.21
CA LEU A 107 35.38 18.09 39.54
C LEU A 107 36.44 17.50 40.48
N PHE A 108 37.38 16.71 39.96
CA PHE A 108 38.36 15.96 40.78
C PHE A 108 39.80 16.46 40.71
N PHE A 109 40.23 17.10 39.60
CA PHE A 109 41.67 17.30 39.32
C PHE A 109 42.07 18.74 38.95
N LYS A 110 41.15 19.63 38.55
CA LYS A 110 41.52 21.00 38.07
C LYS A 110 40.52 22.08 38.48
N THR A 111 41.00 23.17 39.08
CA THR A 111 40.26 24.44 39.20
C THR A 111 40.67 25.38 38.06
N VAL A 112 39.84 25.52 37.04
CA VAL A 112 40.08 26.46 35.93
C VAL A 112 39.45 27.80 36.26
N ALA A 113 40.26 28.86 36.31
CA ALA A 113 39.77 30.23 36.39
C ALA A 113 39.29 30.68 35.01
N VAL A 114 37.99 30.71 34.77
CA VAL A 114 37.41 31.27 33.55
C VAL A 114 37.58 32.79 33.59
N GLN A 115 38.54 33.32 32.83
CA GLN A 115 38.66 34.76 32.61
C GLN A 115 37.56 35.22 31.66
N ALA A 116 36.43 35.64 32.22
CA ALA A 116 35.27 36.08 31.47
C ALA A 116 35.36 37.58 31.17
N THR A 117 35.84 37.93 29.97
CA THR A 117 35.83 39.31 29.48
C THR A 117 34.41 39.71 29.05
N LEU A 118 34.00 40.97 29.22
CA LEU A 118 32.66 41.48 28.88
C LEU A 118 32.22 41.13 27.44
N TYR A 119 33.17 41.13 26.49
CA TYR A 119 32.95 40.74 25.09
C TYR A 119 32.51 39.27 24.92
N ALA A 120 33.00 38.34 25.75
CA ALA A 120 32.63 36.92 25.69
C ALA A 120 31.16 36.71 26.09
N PHE A 121 30.65 37.47 27.06
CA PHE A 121 29.24 37.43 27.45
C PHE A 121 28.31 37.94 26.36
N VAL A 122 28.68 39.03 25.67
CA VAL A 122 27.88 39.57 24.56
C VAL A 122 27.81 38.58 23.40
N VAL A 123 28.95 38.01 22.99
CA VAL A 123 29.02 37.02 21.91
C VAL A 123 28.25 35.74 22.27
N MET A 124 28.35 35.27 23.51
CA MET A 124 27.61 34.12 24.01
C MET A 124 26.10 34.38 24.05
N GLY A 125 25.67 35.55 24.52
CA GLY A 125 24.26 35.95 24.54
C GLY A 125 23.64 36.00 23.14
N ILE A 126 24.34 36.60 22.17
CA ILE A 126 23.90 36.61 20.76
C ILE A 126 23.81 35.19 20.20
N SER A 127 24.80 34.34 20.51
CA SER A 127 24.81 32.94 20.06
C SER A 127 23.63 32.15 20.60
N ILE A 128 23.29 32.33 21.88
CA ILE A 128 22.13 31.67 22.51
C ILE A 128 20.83 32.09 21.81
N ILE A 129 20.62 33.38 21.55
CA ILE A 129 19.40 33.87 20.88
C ILE A 129 19.24 33.23 19.50
N ILE A 130 20.32 33.17 18.73
CA ILE A 130 20.31 32.56 17.39
C ILE A 130 20.06 31.06 17.48
N SER A 131 20.72 30.34 18.39
CA SER A 131 20.53 28.90 18.58
C SER A 131 19.13 28.55 19.07
N VAL A 132 18.53 29.36 19.96
CA VAL A 132 17.12 29.21 20.38
C VAL A 132 16.19 29.36 19.18
N ASN A 133 16.34 30.42 18.38
CA ASN A 133 15.49 30.64 17.22
C ASN A 133 15.60 29.47 16.22
N ARG A 134 16.83 29.04 15.92
CA ARG A 134 17.09 27.88 15.04
C ARG A 134 16.46 26.60 15.57
N SER A 135 16.69 26.27 16.85
CA SER A 135 16.10 25.09 17.48
C SER A 135 14.57 25.10 17.37
N VAL A 136 13.92 26.22 17.68
CA VAL A 136 12.46 26.34 17.63
C VAL A 136 11.94 26.16 16.20
N VAL A 137 12.53 26.84 15.22
CA VAL A 137 12.11 26.76 13.82
C VAL A 137 12.32 25.35 13.28
N LEU A 138 13.50 24.75 13.48
CA LEU A 138 13.78 23.39 13.01
C LEU A 138 12.84 22.38 13.68
N ARG A 139 12.60 22.49 14.99
CA ARG A 139 11.73 21.56 15.72
C ARG A 139 10.28 21.64 15.26
N ARG A 140 9.79 22.86 14.95
CA ARG A 140 8.43 23.06 14.41
C ARG A 140 8.31 22.40 13.03
N THR A 141 9.26 22.65 12.14
CA THR A 141 9.25 22.09 10.78
C THR A 141 9.47 20.56 10.80
N ALA A 142 10.34 20.06 11.67
CA ALA A 142 10.56 18.63 11.88
C ALA A 142 9.28 17.91 12.31
N LYS A 143 8.54 18.47 13.28
CA LYS A 143 7.24 17.92 13.72
C LYS A 143 6.16 18.01 12.64
N LYS A 144 6.11 19.14 11.93
CA LYS A 144 5.11 19.38 10.87
C LYS A 144 5.24 18.39 9.71
N TYR A 145 6.47 18.02 9.35
CA TYR A 145 6.76 17.22 8.15
C TYR A 145 7.39 15.84 8.43
N GLY A 146 7.55 15.46 9.70
CA GLY A 146 8.16 14.19 10.09
C GLY A 146 9.65 14.05 9.71
N SER A 147 10.39 15.16 9.62
CA SER A 147 11.78 15.13 9.16
C SER A 147 12.77 14.83 10.28
N GLN A 148 13.41 13.66 10.20
CA GLN A 148 14.40 13.22 11.21
C GLN A 148 15.69 14.05 11.14
N ALA A 149 16.12 14.48 9.95
CA ALA A 149 17.30 15.33 9.81
C ALA A 149 17.11 16.71 10.45
N LEU A 150 15.91 17.30 10.30
CA LEU A 150 15.57 18.56 10.97
C LEU A 150 15.39 18.37 12.49
N GLU A 151 14.86 17.23 12.94
CA GLU A 151 14.77 16.90 14.37
C GLU A 151 16.17 16.79 15.00
N ALA A 152 17.11 16.13 14.31
CA ALA A 152 18.50 16.02 14.74
C ALA A 152 19.19 17.39 14.84
N GLY A 153 19.03 18.23 13.82
CA GLY A 153 19.55 19.60 13.84
C GLY A 153 18.94 20.43 14.97
N ALA A 154 17.63 20.30 15.21
CA ALA A 154 16.99 20.96 16.35
C ALA A 154 17.55 20.49 17.70
N LEU A 155 17.84 19.19 17.84
CA LEU A 155 18.40 18.63 19.06
C LEU A 155 19.82 19.14 19.30
N ASN A 156 20.67 19.23 18.27
CA ASN A 156 22.01 19.81 18.37
C ASN A 156 21.95 21.24 18.93
N PHE A 157 21.19 22.14 18.29
CA PHE A 157 21.10 23.53 18.77
C PHE A 157 20.41 23.66 20.13
N SER A 158 19.50 22.74 20.48
CA SER A 158 18.92 22.70 21.82
C SER A 158 19.96 22.33 22.87
N SER A 159 20.84 21.37 22.55
CA SER A 159 21.96 20.98 23.41
C SER A 159 22.89 22.17 23.63
N ASP A 160 23.24 22.92 22.58
CA ASP A 160 24.12 24.10 22.70
C ASP A 160 23.52 25.18 23.60
N VAL A 161 22.22 25.41 23.48
CA VAL A 161 21.49 26.37 24.35
C VAL A 161 21.52 25.91 25.80
N LEU A 162 21.25 24.63 26.07
CA LEU A 162 21.28 24.09 27.44
C LEU A 162 22.68 24.14 28.04
N SER A 163 23.70 23.75 27.27
CA SER A 163 25.11 23.83 27.68
C SER A 163 25.53 25.27 27.96
N SER A 164 25.16 26.22 27.09
CA SER A 164 25.47 27.64 27.31
C SER A 164 24.76 28.22 28.52
N ALA A 165 23.50 27.82 28.76
CA ALA A 165 22.75 28.23 29.94
C ALA A 165 23.36 27.69 31.23
N VAL A 166 23.84 26.44 31.21
CA VAL A 166 24.58 25.84 32.33
C VAL A 166 25.85 26.61 32.62
N VAL A 167 26.66 26.93 31.61
CA VAL A 167 27.90 27.69 31.81
C VAL A 167 27.62 29.07 32.41
N ILE A 168 26.58 29.77 31.94
CA ILE A 168 26.17 31.06 32.53
C ILE A 168 25.77 30.90 34.00
N LEU A 169 24.95 29.89 34.31
CA LEU A 169 24.52 29.61 35.68
C LEU A 169 25.70 29.22 36.57
N GLY A 170 26.61 28.41 36.06
CA GLY A 170 27.85 28.00 36.72
C GLY A 170 28.73 29.20 37.07
N LEU A 171 28.94 30.13 36.14
CA LEU A 171 29.70 31.36 36.38
C LEU A 171 29.06 32.24 37.46
N ILE A 172 27.72 32.33 37.50
CA ILE A 172 26.99 33.05 38.56
C ILE A 172 27.20 32.36 39.91
N MET A 173 27.09 31.03 39.98
CA MET A 173 27.25 30.24 41.20
C MET A 173 28.70 30.24 41.74
N VAL A 174 29.69 30.22 40.85
CA VAL A 174 31.11 30.40 41.22
C VAL A 174 31.31 31.75 41.90
N ARG A 175 30.67 32.82 41.40
CA ARG A 175 30.72 34.15 42.02
C ARG A 175 30.03 34.21 43.39
N LEU A 176 29.08 33.31 43.66
CA LEU A 176 28.41 33.12 44.95
C LEU A 176 29.18 32.17 45.90
N GLY A 177 30.36 31.67 45.50
CA GLY A 177 31.21 30.82 46.34
C GLY A 177 30.98 29.31 46.19
N LEU A 178 30.24 28.87 45.17
CA LEU A 178 29.97 27.45 44.87
C LEU A 178 30.70 27.01 43.58
N PRO A 179 32.01 26.68 43.65
CA PRO A 179 32.80 26.38 42.45
C PRO A 179 32.41 25.06 41.76
N LEU A 180 31.82 24.11 42.49
CA LEU A 180 31.44 22.78 41.97
C LEU A 180 30.09 22.77 41.23
N ALA A 181 29.32 23.86 41.31
CA ALA A 181 27.98 23.92 40.73
C ALA A 181 27.98 23.84 39.19
N ASP A 182 29.01 24.39 38.53
CA ASP A 182 29.16 24.37 37.08
C ASP A 182 29.36 22.94 36.54
N SER A 183 30.29 22.18 37.11
CA SER A 183 30.58 20.80 36.71
C SER A 183 29.39 19.86 36.94
N LEU A 184 28.67 20.02 38.06
CA LEU A 184 27.48 19.21 38.34
C LEU A 184 26.34 19.52 37.37
N ALA A 185 26.11 20.80 37.08
CA ALA A 185 25.09 21.21 36.11
C ALA A 185 25.43 20.74 34.69
N ALA A 186 26.72 20.77 34.31
CA ALA A 186 27.20 20.26 33.02
C ALA A 186 26.95 18.75 32.88
N LEU A 187 27.21 17.97 33.94
CA LEU A 187 26.92 16.52 33.95
C LEU A 187 25.42 16.22 33.80
N VAL A 188 24.55 16.98 34.48
CA VAL A 188 23.10 16.82 34.36
C VAL A 188 22.64 17.09 32.93
N VAL A 189 23.06 18.21 32.32
CA VAL A 189 22.67 18.54 30.94
C VAL A 189 23.24 17.55 29.95
N ALA A 190 24.52 17.17 30.05
CA ALA A 190 25.11 16.16 29.17
C ALA A 190 24.35 14.83 29.26
N THR A 191 23.92 14.42 30.45
CA THR A 191 23.09 13.21 30.63
C THR A 191 21.74 13.31 29.91
N LEU A 192 21.04 14.45 30.04
CA LEU A 192 19.77 14.68 29.33
C LEU A 192 19.94 14.64 27.81
N VAL A 193 21.03 15.23 27.30
CA VAL A 193 21.35 15.24 25.88
C VAL A 193 21.71 13.85 25.38
N VAL A 194 22.49 13.06 26.14
CA VAL A 194 22.79 11.66 25.82
C VAL A 194 21.50 10.85 25.68
N VAL A 195 20.57 10.95 26.65
CA VAL A 195 19.29 10.23 26.58
C VAL A 195 18.48 10.63 25.35
N ALA A 196 18.43 11.92 25.03
CA ALA A 196 17.73 12.41 23.85
C ALA A 196 18.40 11.92 22.55
N SER A 197 19.72 11.94 22.49
CA SER A 197 20.51 11.50 21.34
C SER A 197 20.38 10.00 21.09
N VAL A 198 20.47 9.17 22.14
CA VAL A 198 20.26 7.72 22.05
C VAL A 198 18.84 7.40 21.56
N ARG A 199 17.81 8.10 22.07
CA ARG A 199 16.43 7.90 21.57
C ARG A 199 16.26 8.31 20.11
N LEU A 200 16.90 9.38 19.68
CA LEU A 200 16.87 9.82 18.29
C LEU A 200 17.61 8.80 17.41
N GLY A 201 18.84 8.44 17.77
CA GLY A 201 19.66 7.45 17.05
C GLY A 201 18.98 6.10 16.93
N LYS A 202 18.34 5.60 18.01
CA LYS A 202 17.55 4.36 17.95
C LYS A 202 16.39 4.47 16.97
N ARG A 203 15.62 5.56 16.99
CA ARG A 203 14.52 5.80 16.04
C ARG A 203 15.02 5.88 14.58
N SER A 204 16.16 6.51 14.35
CA SER A 204 16.78 6.59 13.02
C SER A 204 17.28 5.23 12.55
N ALA A 205 17.92 4.45 13.42
CA ALA A 205 18.36 3.09 13.12
C ALA A 205 17.17 2.15 12.86
N ASP A 206 16.10 2.25 13.66
CA ASP A 206 14.87 1.49 13.46
C ASP A 206 14.28 1.75 12.06
N VAL A 207 14.28 3.00 11.57
CA VAL A 207 13.83 3.33 10.19
C VAL A 207 14.77 2.73 9.13
N LEU A 208 16.09 2.79 9.33
CA LEU A 208 17.05 2.22 8.37
C LEU A 208 16.92 0.69 8.26
N LEU A 209 16.61 0.03 9.38
CA LEU A 209 16.37 -1.41 9.50
C LEU A 209 14.94 -1.82 9.12
N ASP A 210 14.14 -0.92 8.56
CA ASP A 210 12.76 -1.16 8.13
C ASP A 210 11.84 -1.67 9.26
N ARG A 211 12.07 -1.21 10.50
CA ARG A 211 11.24 -1.55 11.64
C ARG A 211 9.92 -0.76 11.61
N ALA A 212 8.81 -1.48 11.51
CA ALA A 212 7.47 -0.91 11.61
C ALA A 212 7.07 -0.63 13.08
N PRO A 213 6.40 0.51 13.37
CA PRO A 213 5.66 0.69 14.62
C PRO A 213 4.52 -0.33 14.71
N ARG A 214 4.41 -1.07 15.82
CA ARG A 214 3.36 -2.10 16.03
C ARG A 214 1.96 -1.53 15.85
N GLU A 215 1.70 -0.37 16.44
CA GLU A 215 0.42 0.35 16.34
C GLU A 215 -0.01 0.60 14.89
N MET A 216 0.94 0.86 13.99
CA MET A 216 0.65 1.10 12.58
C MET A 216 0.34 -0.19 11.82
N VAL A 217 1.04 -1.28 12.14
CA VAL A 217 0.76 -2.60 11.58
C VAL A 217 -0.63 -3.09 12.01
N GLU A 218 -0.96 -2.92 13.29
CA GLU A 218 -2.26 -3.27 13.85
C GLU A 218 -3.39 -2.43 13.24
N LEU A 219 -3.16 -1.12 13.06
CA LEU A 219 -4.10 -0.23 12.36
C LEU A 219 -4.36 -0.71 10.93
N VAL A 220 -3.32 -0.99 10.15
CA VAL A 220 -3.47 -1.47 8.76
C VAL A 220 -4.22 -2.81 8.72
N ALA A 221 -3.86 -3.75 9.59
CA ALA A 221 -4.54 -5.05 9.68
C ALA A 221 -6.02 -4.92 10.08
N ALA A 222 -6.37 -3.93 10.91
CA ALA A 222 -7.76 -3.66 11.27
C ALA A 222 -8.55 -3.06 10.09
N GLU A 223 -7.97 -2.12 9.35
CA GLU A 223 -8.62 -1.51 8.18
C GLU A 223 -8.84 -2.52 7.05
N VAL A 224 -7.88 -3.42 6.81
CA VAL A 224 -7.99 -4.49 5.79
C VAL A 224 -9.10 -5.48 6.15
N ARG A 225 -9.16 -5.94 7.40
CA ARG A 225 -10.21 -6.86 7.87
C ARG A 225 -11.62 -6.27 7.86
N ALA A 226 -11.74 -4.95 7.77
CA ALA A 226 -13.02 -4.26 7.70
C ALA A 226 -13.53 -4.09 6.25
N VAL A 227 -12.80 -4.61 5.25
CA VAL A 227 -13.22 -4.59 3.84
C VAL A 227 -14.01 -5.84 3.53
N ASP A 228 -15.17 -5.66 2.89
CA ASP A 228 -16.01 -6.77 2.44
C ASP A 228 -15.31 -7.58 1.33
N GLY A 229 -15.43 -8.91 1.40
CA GLY A 229 -14.70 -9.84 0.52
C GLY A 229 -13.30 -10.22 0.97
N VAL A 230 -12.81 -9.69 2.10
CA VAL A 230 -11.56 -10.14 2.74
C VAL A 230 -11.84 -11.26 3.74
N ILE A 231 -11.21 -12.41 3.54
CA ILE A 231 -11.30 -13.55 4.47
C ILE A 231 -10.28 -13.38 5.60
N ASP A 232 -9.02 -13.12 5.25
CA ASP A 232 -7.94 -12.89 6.22
C ASP A 232 -6.81 -12.06 5.60
N CYS A 233 -5.92 -11.51 6.43
CA CYS A 233 -4.71 -10.81 6.01
C CYS A 233 -3.49 -11.42 6.71
N PRO A 234 -2.93 -12.52 6.17
CA PRO A 234 -1.85 -13.26 6.83
C PRO A 234 -0.55 -12.46 6.93
N ARG A 235 -0.34 -11.46 6.06
CA ARG A 235 0.90 -10.70 6.04
C ARG A 235 0.68 -9.20 5.83
N VAL A 236 1.15 -8.42 6.80
CA VAL A 236 1.30 -6.97 6.70
C VAL A 236 2.77 -6.63 6.87
N ARG A 237 3.39 -6.06 5.83
CA ARG A 237 4.74 -5.49 5.91
C ARG A 237 4.64 -3.99 5.74
N LEU A 238 5.29 -3.26 6.63
CA LEU A 238 5.30 -1.81 6.60
C LEU A 238 6.72 -1.31 6.82
N ARG A 239 7.14 -0.35 6.01
CA ARG A 239 8.43 0.34 6.19
C ARG A 239 8.28 1.83 5.91
N ARG A 240 9.23 2.62 6.43
CA ARG A 240 9.24 4.07 6.26
C ARG A 240 10.49 4.52 5.53
N SER A 241 10.35 5.50 4.65
CA SER A 241 11.46 6.18 4.00
C SER A 241 11.16 7.68 3.98
N GLY A 242 11.86 8.45 4.82
CA GLY A 242 11.55 9.86 5.04
C GLY A 242 10.10 10.05 5.54
N ASN A 243 9.30 10.80 4.79
CA ASN A 243 7.89 11.05 5.09
C ASN A 243 6.90 10.12 4.36
N ARG A 244 7.39 9.14 3.59
CA ARG A 244 6.58 8.14 2.89
C ARG A 244 6.57 6.82 3.67
N SER A 245 5.46 6.11 3.56
CA SER A 245 5.32 4.75 4.09
C SER A 245 5.09 3.79 2.93
N PHE A 246 5.70 2.62 2.96
CA PHE A 246 5.45 1.55 2.00
C PHE A 246 4.75 0.41 2.74
N VAL A 247 3.67 -0.10 2.17
CA VAL A 247 2.83 -1.12 2.77
C VAL A 247 2.66 -2.26 1.76
N ASP A 248 3.19 -3.44 2.08
CA ASP A 248 2.99 -4.65 1.29
C ASP A 248 2.03 -5.58 2.04
N LEU A 249 0.97 -6.00 1.37
CA LEU A 249 -0.11 -6.80 1.95
C LEU A 249 -0.26 -8.11 1.18
N ASN A 250 -0.45 -9.19 1.91
CA ASN A 250 -1.03 -10.42 1.38
C ASN A 250 -2.43 -10.56 1.98
N VAL A 251 -3.43 -10.69 1.14
CA VAL A 251 -4.84 -10.68 1.52
C VAL A 251 -5.52 -11.90 0.91
N ASN A 252 -6.14 -12.70 1.76
CA ASN A 252 -6.90 -13.85 1.33
C ASN A 252 -8.30 -13.40 0.93
N ILE A 253 -8.68 -13.74 -0.29
CA ILE A 253 -10.00 -13.48 -0.85
C ILE A 253 -10.61 -14.80 -1.31
N ASP A 254 -11.93 -14.82 -1.44
CA ASP A 254 -12.64 -16.00 -1.92
C ASP A 254 -12.18 -16.36 -3.34
N ARG A 255 -11.80 -17.63 -3.55
CA ARG A 255 -11.33 -18.15 -4.84
C ARG A 255 -12.44 -18.26 -5.89
N ALA A 256 -13.71 -18.24 -5.48
CA ALA A 256 -14.86 -18.23 -6.38
C ALA A 256 -15.13 -16.86 -7.01
N VAL A 257 -14.57 -15.76 -6.46
CA VAL A 257 -14.77 -14.43 -7.04
C VAL A 257 -13.98 -14.23 -8.33
N GLY A 258 -14.58 -13.54 -9.30
CA GLY A 258 -13.90 -13.15 -10.53
C GLY A 258 -12.70 -12.22 -10.26
N LEU A 259 -11.71 -12.25 -11.14
CA LEU A 259 -10.48 -11.47 -11.02
C LEU A 259 -10.74 -9.95 -10.92
N GLU A 260 -11.74 -9.44 -11.64
CA GLU A 260 -12.11 -8.02 -11.57
C GLU A 260 -12.65 -7.64 -10.19
N ARG A 261 -13.48 -8.51 -9.59
CA ARG A 261 -13.98 -8.31 -8.23
C ARG A 261 -12.86 -8.38 -7.20
N ALA A 262 -11.92 -9.31 -7.36
CA ALA A 262 -10.70 -9.38 -6.56
C ALA A 262 -9.88 -8.08 -6.63
N HIS A 263 -9.74 -7.52 -7.84
CA HIS A 263 -9.06 -6.25 -8.07
C HIS A 263 -9.78 -5.08 -7.38
N ASP A 264 -11.11 -5.03 -7.42
CA ASP A 264 -11.89 -4.01 -6.72
C ASP A 264 -11.69 -4.05 -5.20
N VAL A 265 -11.64 -5.25 -4.61
CA VAL A 265 -11.33 -5.43 -3.18
C VAL A 265 -9.94 -4.88 -2.85
N ALA A 266 -8.94 -5.19 -3.69
CA ALA A 266 -7.59 -4.66 -3.53
C ALA A 266 -7.54 -3.11 -3.62
N LEU A 267 -8.27 -2.51 -4.57
CA LEU A 267 -8.37 -1.06 -4.71
C LEU A 267 -9.05 -0.40 -3.49
N GLU A 268 -10.09 -1.02 -2.95
CA GLU A 268 -10.75 -0.50 -1.74
C GLU A 268 -9.82 -0.56 -0.52
N ILE A 269 -9.04 -1.63 -0.38
CA ILE A 269 -8.00 -1.74 0.67
C ILE A 269 -6.96 -0.62 0.51
N GLU A 270 -6.43 -0.43 -0.70
CA GLU A 270 -5.47 0.64 -1.00
C GLU A 270 -6.05 2.02 -0.61
N ARG A 271 -7.27 2.31 -1.02
CA ARG A 271 -7.95 3.58 -0.75
C ARG A 271 -8.10 3.84 0.75
N ARG A 272 -8.55 2.84 1.52
CA ARG A 272 -8.72 2.97 2.98
C ARG A 272 -7.40 3.24 3.69
N ILE A 273 -6.34 2.54 3.30
CA ILE A 273 -5.01 2.74 3.88
C ILE A 273 -4.48 4.12 3.54
N CYS A 274 -4.63 4.59 2.30
CA CYS A 274 -4.21 5.92 1.89
C CYS A 274 -4.93 7.06 2.64
N VAL A 275 -6.16 6.83 3.11
CA VAL A 275 -6.89 7.79 3.96
C VAL A 275 -6.27 7.87 5.36
N LYS A 276 -5.87 6.74 5.95
CA LYS A 276 -5.28 6.68 7.31
C LYS A 276 -3.80 7.04 7.33
N ILE A 277 -3.08 6.68 6.28
CA ILE A 277 -1.64 6.90 6.12
C ILE A 277 -1.44 7.70 4.83
N PRO A 278 -1.52 9.03 4.90
CA PRO A 278 -1.28 9.88 3.74
C PRO A 278 0.12 9.63 3.16
N HIS A 279 0.21 9.60 1.82
CA HIS A 279 1.46 9.31 1.09
C HIS A 279 2.02 7.90 1.32
N ALA A 280 1.16 6.95 1.69
CA ALA A 280 1.48 5.54 1.61
C ALA A 280 1.56 5.09 0.14
N ASP A 281 2.52 4.24 -0.16
CA ASP A 281 2.60 3.43 -1.37
C ASP A 281 2.20 2.01 -0.97
N VAL A 282 1.08 1.53 -1.49
CA VAL A 282 0.43 0.29 -1.03
C VAL A 282 0.40 -0.70 -2.17
N ILE A 283 0.91 -1.90 -1.91
CA ILE A 283 0.83 -3.04 -2.83
C ILE A 283 0.01 -4.12 -2.16
N VAL A 284 -1.08 -4.52 -2.79
CA VAL A 284 -1.97 -5.58 -2.34
C VAL A 284 -1.78 -6.80 -3.23
N HIS A 285 -1.30 -7.90 -2.66
CA HIS A 285 -1.32 -9.21 -3.30
C HIS A 285 -2.52 -10.01 -2.79
N THR A 286 -3.40 -10.39 -3.70
CA THR A 286 -4.58 -11.20 -3.40
C THR A 286 -4.26 -12.68 -3.58
N GLU A 287 -4.48 -13.48 -2.54
CA GLU A 287 -4.33 -14.93 -2.57
C GLU A 287 -5.73 -15.60 -2.55
N PRO A 288 -6.06 -16.42 -3.55
CA PRO A 288 -7.34 -17.12 -3.57
C PRO A 288 -7.36 -18.20 -2.47
N THR A 289 -8.39 -18.19 -1.62
CA THR A 289 -8.57 -19.12 -0.50
C THR A 289 -9.99 -19.70 -0.55
N GLU A 290 -10.17 -20.89 0.03
CA GLU A 290 -11.50 -21.48 0.20
C GLU A 290 -12.35 -20.59 1.12
N GLY A 291 -13.46 -20.09 0.57
CA GLY A 291 -14.43 -19.24 1.25
C GLY A 291 -15.73 -19.98 1.56
N ASP A 292 -16.84 -19.23 1.60
CA ASP A 292 -18.19 -19.78 1.74
C ASP A 292 -18.80 -20.00 0.34
N GLU A 293 -18.11 -20.84 -0.43
CA GLU A 293 -18.41 -21.09 -1.85
C GLU A 293 -19.47 -22.20 -2.00
N GLN A 294 -20.42 -21.98 -2.93
CA GLN A 294 -21.41 -22.99 -3.26
C GLN A 294 -20.76 -24.17 -3.99
N LEU A 295 -21.40 -25.36 -3.93
CA LEU A 295 -20.93 -26.58 -4.62
C LEU A 295 -20.52 -26.31 -6.08
N VAL A 296 -21.34 -25.56 -6.80
CA VAL A 296 -21.13 -25.19 -8.21
C VAL A 296 -19.83 -24.39 -8.38
N ASP A 297 -19.57 -23.42 -7.51
CA ASP A 297 -18.38 -22.57 -7.57
C ASP A 297 -17.12 -23.37 -7.24
N ARG A 298 -17.19 -24.29 -6.28
CA ARG A 298 -16.10 -25.21 -5.93
C ARG A 298 -15.65 -26.02 -7.14
N ILE A 299 -16.61 -26.59 -7.86
CA ILE A 299 -16.34 -27.40 -9.06
C ILE A 299 -15.72 -26.53 -10.16
N LYS A 300 -16.23 -25.32 -10.39
CA LYS A 300 -15.64 -24.38 -11.35
C LYS A 300 -14.20 -24.00 -11.00
N VAL A 301 -13.91 -23.80 -9.72
CA VAL A 301 -12.55 -23.51 -9.24
C VAL A 301 -11.61 -24.70 -9.45
N MET A 302 -12.07 -25.93 -9.19
CA MET A 302 -11.30 -27.15 -9.46
C MET A 302 -11.04 -27.32 -10.97
N ALA A 303 -12.06 -27.10 -11.78
CA ALA A 303 -11.97 -27.16 -13.24
C ALA A 303 -10.95 -26.15 -13.78
N GLY A 304 -11.01 -24.89 -13.31
CA GLY A 304 -10.08 -23.84 -13.74
C GLY A 304 -8.61 -24.06 -13.37
N ARG A 305 -8.31 -25.01 -12.47
CA ARG A 305 -6.92 -25.43 -12.16
C ARG A 305 -6.40 -26.51 -13.09
N THR A 306 -7.27 -27.16 -13.86
CA THR A 306 -6.91 -28.26 -14.73
C THR A 306 -6.62 -27.71 -16.14
N PRO A 307 -5.41 -27.94 -16.69
CA PRO A 307 -5.08 -27.51 -18.05
C PRO A 307 -6.07 -28.06 -19.09
N ASP A 308 -6.26 -27.32 -20.18
CA ASP A 308 -7.11 -27.68 -21.33
C ASP A 308 -8.62 -27.78 -21.07
N ILE A 309 -9.06 -27.58 -19.81
CA ILE A 309 -10.45 -27.28 -19.49
C ILE A 309 -10.70 -25.80 -19.77
N LEU A 310 -11.64 -25.51 -20.67
CA LEU A 310 -12.03 -24.15 -21.04
C LEU A 310 -13.15 -23.63 -20.14
N ASP A 311 -14.13 -24.49 -19.84
CA ASP A 311 -15.28 -24.14 -19.02
C ASP A 311 -15.96 -25.40 -18.45
N VAL A 312 -16.70 -25.21 -17.35
CA VAL A 312 -17.65 -26.20 -16.84
C VAL A 312 -18.99 -25.51 -16.57
N HIS A 313 -20.03 -26.06 -17.18
CA HIS A 313 -21.39 -25.52 -17.10
C HIS A 313 -22.43 -26.64 -16.97
N ASN A 314 -23.70 -26.27 -16.85
CA ASN A 314 -24.82 -27.19 -16.64
C ASN A 314 -24.59 -28.20 -15.49
N ILE A 315 -24.07 -27.71 -14.36
CA ILE A 315 -23.77 -28.54 -13.19
C ILE A 315 -25.07 -28.85 -12.47
N LEU A 316 -25.47 -30.12 -12.49
CA LEU A 316 -26.63 -30.66 -11.80
C LEU A 316 -26.15 -31.50 -10.62
N ALA A 317 -26.73 -31.27 -9.45
CA ALA A 317 -26.40 -31.99 -8.23
C ALA A 317 -27.67 -32.55 -7.59
N HIS A 318 -27.69 -33.86 -7.35
CA HIS A 318 -28.81 -34.56 -6.71
C HIS A 318 -28.33 -35.30 -5.46
N GLU A 319 -29.03 -35.11 -4.33
CA GLU A 319 -28.75 -35.85 -3.11
C GLU A 319 -29.69 -37.06 -2.99
N ILE A 320 -29.11 -38.25 -2.87
CA ILE A 320 -29.83 -39.52 -2.69
C ILE A 320 -29.21 -40.25 -1.50
N GLU A 321 -30.00 -40.47 -0.45
CA GLU A 321 -29.56 -41.18 0.77
C GLU A 321 -28.28 -40.59 1.42
N GLY A 322 -28.15 -39.26 1.41
CA GLY A 322 -26.98 -38.56 1.98
C GLY A 322 -25.74 -38.57 1.08
N LYS A 323 -25.87 -39.00 -0.18
CA LYS A 323 -24.80 -39.00 -1.18
C LYS A 323 -25.15 -38.10 -2.35
N ILE A 324 -24.15 -37.38 -2.86
CA ILE A 324 -24.30 -36.44 -3.97
C ILE A 324 -23.92 -37.14 -5.28
N TYR A 325 -24.81 -37.04 -6.26
CA TYR A 325 -24.60 -37.44 -7.65
C TYR A 325 -24.52 -36.17 -8.50
N LEU A 326 -23.45 -36.04 -9.26
CA LEU A 326 -23.15 -34.83 -10.02
C LEU A 326 -23.08 -35.13 -11.52
N ASP A 327 -23.79 -34.34 -12.31
CA ASP A 327 -23.71 -34.36 -13.78
C ASP A 327 -23.25 -32.96 -14.24
N LEU A 328 -22.24 -32.90 -15.11
CA LEU A 328 -21.69 -31.62 -15.60
C LEU A 328 -21.32 -31.68 -17.08
N HIS A 329 -21.35 -30.52 -17.75
CA HIS A 329 -20.79 -30.35 -19.08
C HIS A 329 -19.38 -29.78 -18.96
N LEU A 330 -18.41 -30.47 -19.58
CA LEU A 330 -17.01 -30.10 -19.59
C LEU A 330 -16.62 -29.67 -21.00
N THR A 331 -16.26 -28.40 -21.13
CA THR A 331 -15.79 -27.85 -22.39
C THR A 331 -14.28 -27.94 -22.46
N VAL A 332 -13.75 -28.64 -23.46
CA VAL A 332 -12.30 -28.79 -23.67
C VAL A 332 -11.86 -28.19 -25.00
N THR A 333 -10.55 -28.01 -25.15
CA THR A 333 -9.93 -27.53 -26.39
C THR A 333 -10.28 -28.43 -27.59
N PRO A 334 -10.71 -27.88 -28.74
CA PRO A 334 -11.18 -28.67 -29.90
C PRO A 334 -10.06 -29.43 -30.64
N LEU A 335 -8.79 -29.19 -30.31
CA LEU A 335 -7.64 -29.86 -30.91
C LEU A 335 -7.33 -31.22 -30.27
N LEU A 336 -8.01 -31.57 -29.18
CA LEU A 336 -7.79 -32.81 -28.46
C LEU A 336 -8.48 -33.99 -29.15
N THR A 337 -7.84 -35.16 -29.09
CA THR A 337 -8.51 -36.42 -29.42
C THR A 337 -9.52 -36.79 -28.32
N LEU A 338 -10.53 -37.58 -28.66
CA LEU A 338 -11.51 -38.07 -27.66
C LEU A 338 -10.84 -38.77 -26.48
N GLY A 339 -9.77 -39.54 -26.73
CA GLY A 339 -9.03 -40.22 -25.66
C GLY A 339 -8.26 -39.27 -24.74
N GLU A 340 -7.79 -38.12 -25.24
CA GLU A 340 -7.17 -37.08 -24.42
C GLU A 340 -8.21 -36.31 -23.62
N ALA A 341 -9.32 -35.93 -24.27
CA ALA A 341 -10.45 -35.28 -23.61
C ALA A 341 -11.04 -36.14 -22.49
N HIS A 342 -11.18 -37.45 -22.72
CA HIS A 342 -11.66 -38.39 -21.69
C HIS A 342 -10.73 -38.47 -20.49
N LYS A 343 -9.41 -38.45 -20.69
CA LYS A 343 -8.45 -38.42 -19.57
C LYS A 343 -8.55 -37.14 -18.75
N ILE A 344 -8.84 -36.01 -19.39
CA ILE A 344 -9.06 -34.73 -18.70
C ILE A 344 -10.34 -34.81 -17.87
N ALA A 345 -11.42 -35.36 -18.44
CA ALA A 345 -12.67 -35.61 -17.71
C ALA A 345 -12.44 -36.54 -16.50
N ASP A 346 -11.79 -37.69 -16.69
CA ASP A 346 -11.46 -38.63 -15.59
C ASP A 346 -10.67 -37.94 -14.47
N SER A 347 -9.71 -37.10 -14.84
CA SER A 347 -8.90 -36.34 -13.88
C SER A 347 -9.74 -35.34 -13.09
N LEU A 348 -10.69 -34.65 -13.72
CA LEU A 348 -11.61 -33.74 -13.05
C LEU A 348 -12.53 -34.51 -12.10
N GLU A 349 -13.10 -35.62 -12.56
CA GLU A 349 -13.99 -36.47 -11.77
C GLU A 349 -13.30 -37.02 -10.52
N GLU A 350 -12.04 -37.45 -10.63
CA GLU A 350 -11.23 -37.90 -9.51
C GLU A 350 -10.89 -36.75 -8.54
N THR A 351 -10.57 -35.57 -9.05
CA THR A 351 -10.30 -34.37 -8.25
C THR A 351 -11.53 -33.98 -7.43
N VAL A 352 -12.69 -33.88 -8.08
CA VAL A 352 -13.97 -33.53 -7.43
C VAL A 352 -14.33 -34.56 -6.35
N ARG A 353 -14.17 -35.85 -6.63
CA ARG A 353 -14.46 -36.93 -5.66
C ARG A 353 -13.48 -36.97 -4.49
N SER A 354 -12.23 -36.56 -4.68
CA SER A 354 -11.20 -36.60 -3.63
C SER A 354 -11.20 -35.36 -2.73
N GLU A 355 -11.54 -34.18 -3.25
CA GLU A 355 -11.60 -32.94 -2.47
C GLU A 355 -12.96 -32.72 -1.77
N MET A 356 -14.00 -33.47 -2.15
CA MET A 356 -15.35 -33.30 -1.61
C MET A 356 -15.88 -34.57 -0.95
N GLU A 357 -16.06 -34.50 0.37
CA GLU A 357 -16.73 -35.55 1.12
C GLU A 357 -18.21 -35.64 0.67
N ASN A 358 -18.71 -36.87 0.50
CA ASN A 358 -20.09 -37.22 0.11
C ASN A 358 -20.43 -37.24 -1.39
N ILE A 359 -19.49 -37.00 -2.31
CA ILE A 359 -19.72 -37.23 -3.75
C ILE A 359 -19.60 -38.72 -4.06
N ALA A 360 -20.71 -39.34 -4.48
CA ALA A 360 -20.75 -40.74 -4.87
C ALA A 360 -20.35 -40.97 -6.33
N MET A 361 -20.79 -40.09 -7.22
CA MET A 361 -20.58 -40.21 -8.66
C MET A 361 -20.52 -38.84 -9.31
N VAL A 362 -19.66 -38.73 -10.31
CA VAL A 362 -19.52 -37.56 -11.18
C VAL A 362 -19.60 -38.10 -12.59
N ASN A 363 -20.52 -37.58 -13.41
CA ASN A 363 -20.58 -37.88 -14.83
C ASN A 363 -20.30 -36.61 -15.62
N THR A 364 -19.45 -36.74 -16.63
CA THR A 364 -19.04 -35.63 -17.46
C THR A 364 -19.53 -35.79 -18.90
N HIS A 365 -20.25 -34.81 -19.41
CA HIS A 365 -20.52 -34.66 -20.84
C HIS A 365 -19.41 -33.81 -21.47
N ILE A 366 -18.62 -34.39 -22.38
CA ILE A 366 -17.51 -33.68 -23.02
C ILE A 366 -18.02 -32.91 -24.24
N GLU A 367 -17.81 -31.61 -24.22
CA GLU A 367 -18.09 -30.72 -25.33
C GLU A 367 -16.80 -30.13 -25.88
N SER A 368 -16.79 -29.84 -27.18
CA SER A 368 -15.73 -29.04 -27.79
C SER A 368 -16.28 -27.68 -28.16
N ASN A 369 -15.57 -26.62 -27.76
CA ASN A 369 -15.99 -25.27 -28.12
C ASN A 369 -15.61 -24.96 -29.57
N LEU A 370 -16.57 -25.10 -30.48
CA LEU A 370 -16.44 -24.71 -31.89
C LEU A 370 -16.96 -23.28 -32.16
N HIS A 371 -17.32 -22.51 -31.13
CA HIS A 371 -17.80 -21.14 -31.28
C HIS A 371 -16.65 -20.15 -31.55
N PHE A 372 -15.94 -20.36 -32.66
CA PHE A 372 -15.29 -19.25 -33.35
C PHE A 372 -16.37 -18.35 -33.93
N LEU A 373 -16.09 -17.04 -33.96
CA LEU A 373 -16.86 -16.00 -34.61
C LEU A 373 -17.17 -16.43 -36.06
N ALA A 374 -18.30 -17.11 -36.27
CA ALA A 374 -18.66 -17.68 -37.55
C ALA A 374 -19.27 -16.58 -38.41
N SER A 375 -18.80 -16.45 -39.65
CA SER A 375 -19.41 -15.52 -40.60
C SER A 375 -20.81 -16.02 -40.94
N GLY A 376 -21.81 -15.16 -40.74
CA GLY A 376 -23.20 -15.46 -41.05
C GLY A 376 -23.85 -14.34 -41.86
N GLU A 377 -24.93 -14.68 -42.56
CA GLU A 377 -25.78 -13.75 -43.29
C GLU A 377 -27.15 -13.65 -42.62
N ASP A 378 -27.65 -12.43 -42.44
CA ASP A 378 -29.03 -12.21 -42.02
C ASP A 378 -29.97 -12.40 -43.23
N ILE A 379 -30.71 -13.50 -43.21
CA ILE A 379 -31.64 -13.88 -44.27
C ILE A 379 -33.11 -13.68 -43.84
N THR A 380 -33.35 -12.89 -42.78
CA THR A 380 -34.69 -12.65 -42.24
C THR A 380 -35.64 -12.10 -43.31
N SER A 381 -35.16 -11.14 -44.09
CA SER A 381 -35.96 -10.49 -45.16
C SER A 381 -36.34 -11.45 -46.30
N SER A 382 -35.50 -12.44 -46.60
CA SER A 382 -35.74 -13.45 -47.63
C SER A 382 -36.47 -14.70 -47.09
N SER A 383 -36.64 -14.81 -45.77
CA SER A 383 -37.20 -15.97 -45.07
C SER A 383 -38.60 -15.74 -44.48
N GLY A 384 -39.40 -14.86 -45.09
CA GLY A 384 -40.71 -14.45 -44.55
C GLY A 384 -41.69 -15.59 -44.25
N SER A 385 -41.68 -16.67 -45.04
CA SER A 385 -42.48 -17.88 -44.80
C SER A 385 -42.09 -18.56 -43.49
N MET A 386 -40.79 -18.61 -43.21
CA MET A 386 -40.20 -19.22 -42.03
C MET A 386 -40.48 -18.37 -40.79
N VAL A 387 -40.31 -17.05 -40.89
CA VAL A 387 -40.64 -16.09 -39.81
C VAL A 387 -42.11 -16.26 -39.37
N ASN A 388 -43.03 -16.34 -40.33
CA ASN A 388 -44.45 -16.52 -40.01
C ASN A 388 -44.73 -17.89 -39.38
N LEU A 389 -44.07 -18.95 -39.86
CA LEU A 389 -44.18 -20.29 -39.26
C LEU A 389 -43.72 -20.28 -37.80
N VAL A 390 -42.53 -19.72 -37.54
CA VAL A 390 -41.95 -19.61 -36.19
C VAL A 390 -42.87 -18.83 -35.26
N LYS A 391 -43.40 -17.68 -35.69
CA LYS A 391 -44.36 -16.89 -34.91
C LYS A 391 -45.64 -17.66 -34.59
N ASN A 392 -46.15 -18.44 -35.53
CA ASN A 392 -47.35 -19.23 -35.31
C ASN A 392 -47.10 -20.36 -34.31
N VAL A 393 -45.98 -21.07 -34.44
CA VAL A 393 -45.57 -22.15 -33.53
C VAL A 393 -45.36 -21.61 -32.11
N ALA A 394 -44.70 -20.45 -31.96
CA ALA A 394 -44.48 -19.83 -30.65
C ALA A 394 -45.82 -19.45 -29.97
N ARG A 395 -46.80 -18.94 -30.72
CA ARG A 395 -48.13 -18.54 -30.21
C ARG A 395 -48.99 -19.70 -29.71
N GLU A 396 -48.58 -20.95 -29.94
CA GLU A 396 -49.24 -22.11 -29.35
C GLU A 396 -48.89 -22.32 -27.87
N GLU A 397 -47.91 -21.59 -27.33
CA GLU A 397 -47.57 -21.61 -25.90
C GLU A 397 -48.49 -20.67 -25.11
N ALA A 398 -49.26 -21.23 -24.18
CA ALA A 398 -50.31 -20.49 -23.47
C ALA A 398 -49.77 -19.34 -22.60
N ALA A 399 -48.54 -19.45 -22.10
CA ALA A 399 -47.90 -18.44 -21.28
C ALA A 399 -47.36 -17.24 -22.10
N LEU A 400 -47.26 -17.38 -23.43
CA LEU A 400 -46.71 -16.35 -24.30
C LEU A 400 -47.79 -15.30 -24.63
N LYS A 401 -47.52 -14.02 -24.36
CA LYS A 401 -48.42 -12.91 -24.73
C LYS A 401 -48.22 -12.49 -26.19
N ASP A 402 -46.97 -12.35 -26.63
CA ASP A 402 -46.66 -12.04 -28.03
C ASP A 402 -45.26 -12.49 -28.44
N CYS A 403 -45.06 -12.69 -29.74
CA CYS A 403 -43.75 -12.85 -30.38
C CYS A 403 -43.63 -11.81 -31.48
N HIS A 404 -43.00 -10.67 -31.15
CA HIS A 404 -43.03 -9.49 -32.00
C HIS A 404 -41.88 -9.48 -33.01
N GLU A 405 -40.71 -10.03 -32.67
CA GLU A 405 -39.54 -10.10 -33.55
C GLU A 405 -39.02 -11.52 -33.70
N VAL A 406 -38.69 -11.90 -34.94
CA VAL A 406 -38.01 -13.16 -35.26
C VAL A 406 -36.92 -12.86 -36.27
N THR A 407 -35.69 -13.21 -35.94
CA THR A 407 -34.52 -13.09 -36.80
C THR A 407 -34.08 -14.46 -37.29
N VAL A 408 -33.77 -14.57 -38.58
CA VAL A 408 -33.25 -15.79 -39.22
C VAL A 408 -31.87 -15.49 -39.77
N ARG A 409 -30.86 -16.16 -39.23
CA ARG A 409 -29.46 -16.04 -39.68
C ARG A 409 -28.99 -17.38 -40.23
N LYS A 410 -28.27 -17.35 -41.35
CA LYS A 410 -27.54 -18.51 -41.86
C LYS A 410 -26.09 -18.39 -41.44
N VAL A 411 -25.60 -19.32 -40.63
CA VAL A 411 -24.23 -19.36 -40.12
C VAL A 411 -23.57 -20.63 -40.66
N ASN A 412 -22.54 -20.48 -41.48
CA ASN A 412 -22.01 -21.56 -42.33
C ASN A 412 -23.14 -22.19 -43.18
N ASP A 413 -23.49 -23.45 -42.95
CA ASP A 413 -24.58 -24.18 -43.62
C ASP A 413 -25.83 -24.40 -42.76
N HIS A 414 -25.87 -23.83 -41.55
CA HIS A 414 -26.93 -24.07 -40.58
C HIS A 414 -27.78 -22.81 -40.33
N LEU A 415 -29.06 -23.03 -40.00
CA LEU A 415 -29.96 -21.93 -39.62
C LEU A 415 -29.91 -21.68 -38.12
N SER A 416 -29.81 -20.41 -37.75
CA SER A 416 -29.92 -19.90 -36.38
C SER A 416 -31.10 -18.93 -36.29
N LEU A 417 -32.02 -19.23 -35.38
CA LEU A 417 -33.22 -18.44 -35.14
C LEU A 417 -33.13 -17.70 -33.81
N THR A 418 -33.56 -16.45 -33.78
CA THR A 418 -33.75 -15.67 -32.54
C THR A 418 -35.17 -15.16 -32.50
N LEU A 419 -35.89 -15.40 -31.40
CA LEU A 419 -37.26 -14.96 -31.17
C LEU A 419 -37.27 -14.00 -29.99
N HIS A 420 -37.97 -12.87 -30.11
CA HIS A 420 -38.29 -12.00 -28.97
C HIS A 420 -39.72 -12.26 -28.54
N CYS A 421 -39.88 -12.70 -27.30
CA CYS A 421 -41.10 -13.26 -26.75
C CYS A 421 -41.50 -12.49 -25.48
N LEU A 422 -42.72 -11.94 -25.46
CA LEU A 422 -43.28 -11.20 -24.34
C LEU A 422 -44.08 -12.14 -23.42
N PHE A 423 -43.76 -12.10 -22.13
CA PHE A 423 -44.40 -12.87 -21.06
C PHE A 423 -44.95 -11.94 -19.98
N ASP A 424 -45.88 -12.41 -19.16
CA ASP A 424 -46.38 -11.63 -18.02
C ASP A 424 -45.27 -11.34 -16.99
N GLU A 425 -45.11 -10.08 -16.59
CA GLU A 425 -44.09 -9.64 -15.62
C GLU A 425 -44.23 -10.29 -14.24
N ASN A 426 -45.41 -10.86 -13.92
CA ASN A 426 -45.68 -11.50 -12.64
C ASN A 426 -45.40 -13.01 -12.63
N LEU A 427 -45.06 -13.61 -13.77
CA LEU A 427 -44.67 -15.02 -13.83
C LEU A 427 -43.31 -15.22 -13.16
N VAL A 428 -43.15 -16.36 -12.48
CA VAL A 428 -41.85 -16.72 -11.92
C VAL A 428 -40.90 -17.16 -13.04
N ILE A 429 -39.60 -16.85 -12.91
CA ILE A 429 -38.61 -17.09 -13.96
C ILE A 429 -38.53 -18.58 -14.36
N SER A 430 -38.80 -19.51 -13.44
CA SER A 430 -38.84 -20.94 -13.73
C SER A 430 -39.96 -21.32 -14.69
N GLU A 431 -41.16 -20.75 -14.53
CA GLU A 431 -42.31 -20.98 -15.43
C GLU A 431 -42.04 -20.38 -16.82
N VAL A 432 -41.45 -19.18 -16.85
CA VAL A 432 -41.06 -18.52 -18.10
C VAL A 432 -39.96 -19.30 -18.82
N HIS A 433 -38.99 -19.86 -18.08
CA HIS A 433 -37.95 -20.69 -18.64
C HIS A 433 -38.54 -21.97 -19.25
N GLU A 434 -39.40 -22.70 -18.53
CA GLU A 434 -40.07 -23.88 -19.07
C GLU A 434 -40.89 -23.58 -20.34
N ALA A 435 -41.60 -22.45 -20.36
CA ALA A 435 -42.33 -22.00 -21.54
C ALA A 435 -41.39 -21.68 -22.71
N SER A 436 -40.25 -21.02 -22.44
CA SER A 436 -39.23 -20.73 -23.45
C SER A 436 -38.62 -22.01 -24.05
N THR A 437 -38.32 -23.02 -23.23
CA THR A 437 -37.82 -24.33 -23.67
C THR A 437 -38.85 -25.06 -24.54
N ARG A 438 -40.13 -25.05 -24.15
CA ARG A 438 -41.19 -25.64 -24.99
C ARG A 438 -41.33 -24.94 -26.34
N ILE A 439 -41.20 -23.62 -26.39
CA ILE A 439 -41.18 -22.85 -27.66
C ILE A 439 -39.97 -23.28 -28.49
N GLU A 440 -38.79 -23.35 -27.89
CA GLU A 440 -37.55 -23.79 -28.54
C GLU A 440 -37.70 -25.16 -29.19
N ASP A 441 -38.16 -26.16 -28.43
CA ASP A 441 -38.36 -27.54 -28.89
C ASP A 441 -39.39 -27.64 -30.02
N ARG A 442 -40.50 -26.91 -29.92
CA ARG A 442 -41.52 -26.88 -30.98
C ARG A 442 -40.98 -26.24 -32.26
N VAL A 443 -40.20 -25.17 -32.15
CA VAL A 443 -39.58 -24.52 -33.32
C VAL A 443 -38.56 -25.45 -33.98
N LYS A 444 -37.69 -26.10 -33.20
CA LYS A 444 -36.75 -27.12 -33.73
C LYS A 444 -37.49 -28.29 -34.38
N GLY A 445 -38.59 -28.74 -33.79
CA GLY A 445 -39.43 -29.80 -34.36
C GLY A 445 -40.14 -29.40 -35.67
N ALA A 446 -40.49 -28.12 -35.83
CA ALA A 446 -41.16 -27.60 -37.01
C ALA A 446 -40.21 -27.30 -38.19
N ILE A 447 -38.93 -27.03 -37.91
CA ILE A 447 -37.93 -26.64 -38.91
C ILE A 447 -36.67 -27.52 -38.74
N PRO A 448 -36.57 -28.63 -39.50
CA PRO A 448 -35.50 -29.62 -39.32
C PRO A 448 -34.07 -29.10 -39.55
N ASP A 449 -33.90 -28.03 -40.33
CA ASP A 449 -32.58 -27.48 -40.72
C ASP A 449 -32.05 -26.41 -39.75
N VAL A 450 -32.68 -26.25 -38.57
CA VAL A 450 -32.29 -25.27 -37.55
C VAL A 450 -31.41 -25.91 -36.49
N ASP A 451 -30.18 -25.41 -36.38
CA ASP A 451 -29.21 -25.85 -35.38
C ASP A 451 -29.40 -25.17 -34.04
N ALA A 452 -29.76 -23.88 -34.06
CA ALA A 452 -29.85 -23.06 -32.85
C ALA A 452 -31.11 -22.22 -32.85
N VAL A 453 -31.88 -22.29 -31.76
CA VAL A 453 -33.03 -21.43 -31.50
C VAL A 453 -32.78 -20.72 -30.18
N LEU A 454 -32.80 -19.40 -30.19
CA LEU A 454 -32.69 -18.58 -28.99
C LEU A 454 -34.02 -17.86 -28.74
N VAL A 455 -34.63 -18.09 -27.58
CA VAL A 455 -35.82 -17.38 -27.14
C VAL A 455 -35.39 -16.28 -26.18
N HIS A 456 -35.39 -15.03 -26.65
CA HIS A 456 -35.19 -13.85 -25.82
C HIS A 456 -36.51 -13.51 -25.12
N VAL A 457 -36.50 -13.59 -23.79
CA VAL A 457 -37.66 -13.37 -22.93
C VAL A 457 -37.72 -11.90 -22.52
N GLU A 458 -38.87 -11.28 -22.72
CA GLU A 458 -39.14 -9.90 -22.34
C GLU A 458 -40.42 -9.81 -21.46
N PRO A 459 -40.45 -8.91 -20.47
CA PRO A 459 -41.67 -8.63 -19.70
C PRO A 459 -42.64 -7.77 -20.53
N SER A 460 -43.94 -8.12 -20.48
CA SER A 460 -45.03 -7.46 -21.23
C SER A 460 -45.62 -6.23 -20.56
#